data_AF-A0A7G9B1E1-F1
#
_entry.id   AF-A0A7G9B1E1-F1
#
_cell.length_a   1.000
_cell.length_b   1.000
_cell.length_c   1.000
_cell.angle_alpha   90.00
_cell.angle_beta   90.00
_cell.angle_gamma   90.00
#
_symmetry.space_group_name_H-M   'P 1'
#
loop_
_entity.id
_entity.type
_entity.pdbx_description
1 polymer ?
#
loop_
_entity_poly.entity_id
_entity_poly.type
_entity_poly.pdbx_seq_one_letter_code
_entity_poly.pdbx_strand_id
1 'polypeptide(L)'
;MKQVSFYRFCIGFLAAIFLGVIFACLQSNWPCWLTNLFAPVCGSPWEQSKLAFWPILGGIAIAKVSTKEQGGGELPMLVLTPIALSLALWMTQSRGNYFLLLWVAALAAGWALSGRGCKGRHVWLLLAVAMAAAYVLFTFLPPMMGPFLDPSDVAAMATIPC
;
A
#
# COMPACT_ATOMS: atom_id res chain seq x y z
N MET A 1 1.33 -28.04 -9.57
CA MET A 1 1.03 -26.78 -8.86
C MET A 1 2.07 -26.63 -7.75
N LYS A 2 3.06 -25.73 -7.90
CA LYS A 2 4.04 -25.47 -6.83
C LYS A 2 3.27 -24.77 -5.70
N GLN A 3 3.01 -25.46 -4.60
CA GLN A 3 2.46 -24.81 -3.42
C GLN A 3 3.47 -23.75 -2.98
N VAL A 4 3.08 -22.48 -3.08
CA VAL A 4 3.70 -21.45 -2.25
C VAL A 4 3.55 -21.95 -0.82
N SER A 5 4.65 -22.13 -0.10
CA SER A 5 4.61 -22.65 1.26
C SER A 5 3.66 -21.77 2.08
N PHE A 6 2.56 -22.33 2.59
CA PHE A 6 1.57 -21.62 3.42
C PHE A 6 2.26 -20.82 4.54
N TYR A 7 3.37 -21.36 5.05
CA TYR A 7 4.25 -20.71 6.02
C TYR A 7 4.80 -19.36 5.55
N ARG A 8 5.22 -19.25 4.29
CA ARG A 8 5.71 -18.00 3.69
C ARG A 8 4.62 -16.94 3.61
N PHE A 9 3.41 -17.35 3.20
CA PHE A 9 2.24 -16.49 3.18
C PHE A 9 1.95 -15.94 4.59
N CYS A 10 1.90 -16.82 5.60
CA CYS A 10 1.63 -16.40 6.99
C CYS A 10 2.68 -15.42 7.53
N ILE A 11 3.97 -15.70 7.34
CA ILE A 11 5.05 -14.81 7.79
C ILE A 11 4.95 -13.46 7.09
N GLY A 12 4.83 -13.46 5.77
CA GLY A 12 4.79 -12.24 4.98
C GLY A 12 3.58 -11.37 5.30
N PHE A 13 2.41 -11.98 5.43
CA PHE A 13 1.17 -11.30 5.80
C PHE A 13 1.22 -10.73 7.21
N LEU A 14 1.64 -11.52 8.21
CA LEU A 14 1.77 -11.04 9.58
C LEU A 14 2.79 -9.91 9.67
N ALA A 15 3.95 -10.07 9.02
CA ALA A 15 4.98 -9.04 8.98
C ALA A 15 4.46 -7.74 8.35
N ALA A 16 3.67 -7.83 7.27
CA ALA A 16 3.04 -6.66 6.66
C ALA A 16 2.01 -5.99 7.59
N ILE A 17 1.21 -6.75 8.33
CA ILE A 17 0.29 -6.16 9.32
C ILE A 17 1.08 -5.41 10.40
N PHE A 18 2.06 -6.07 11.01
CA PHE A 18 2.86 -5.47 12.07
C PHE A 18 3.60 -4.22 11.60
N LEU A 19 4.24 -4.26 10.42
CA LEU A 19 4.91 -3.10 9.84
C LEU A 19 3.95 -1.95 9.57
N GLY A 20 2.75 -2.22 9.05
CA GLY A 20 1.75 -1.18 8.80
C GLY A 20 1.29 -0.49 10.09
N VAL A 21 1.04 -1.27 11.14
CA VAL A 21 0.69 -0.74 12.47
C VAL A 21 1.86 0.05 13.06
N ILE A 22 3.09 -0.46 12.96
CA ILE A 22 4.29 0.25 13.44
C ILE A 22 4.45 1.59 12.73
N PHE A 23 4.30 1.64 11.40
CA PHE A 23 4.40 2.91 10.66
C PHE A 23 3.30 3.90 11.07
N ALA A 24 2.06 3.43 11.22
CA ALA A 24 0.96 4.28 11.70
C ALA A 24 1.22 4.82 13.12
N CYS A 25 1.67 3.95 14.04
CA CYS A 25 2.04 4.36 15.40
C CYS A 25 3.22 5.33 15.42
N LEU A 26 4.27 5.06 14.64
CA LEU A 26 5.47 5.88 14.58
C LEU A 26 5.13 7.29 14.08
N GLN A 27 4.31 7.39 13.04
CA GLN A 27 3.81 8.65 12.52
C GLN A 27 2.96 9.43 13.52
N SER A 28 2.08 8.73 14.26
CA SER A 28 1.22 9.36 15.26
C SER A 28 2.00 9.89 16.46
N ASN A 29 3.13 9.26 16.82
CA ASN A 29 3.92 9.65 17.99
C ASN A 29 5.06 10.63 17.62
N TRP A 30 5.64 10.52 16.42
CA TRP A 30 6.83 11.26 15.98
C TRP A 30 6.69 11.75 14.53
N PRO A 31 5.81 12.74 14.25
CA PRO A 31 5.65 13.26 12.90
C PRO A 31 6.92 13.99 12.45
N CYS A 32 7.67 13.37 11.54
CA CYS A 32 8.82 13.98 10.88
C CYS A 32 8.82 13.65 9.38
N TRP A 33 9.70 14.29 8.62
CA TRP A 33 9.77 14.09 7.16
C TRP A 33 9.98 12.63 6.76
N LEU A 34 10.67 11.85 7.60
CA LEU A 34 10.95 10.44 7.34
C LEU A 34 9.72 9.57 7.61
N THR A 35 8.97 9.82 8.69
CA THR A 35 7.76 9.04 9.00
C THR A 35 6.62 9.36 8.03
N ASN A 36 6.54 10.60 7.54
CA ASN A 36 5.61 11.03 6.48
C ASN A 36 5.82 10.27 5.16
N LEU A 37 7.02 9.71 4.95
CA LEU A 37 7.32 8.91 3.76
C LEU A 37 6.67 7.52 3.83
N PHE A 38 6.62 6.94 5.02
CA PHE A 38 6.16 5.57 5.26
C PHE A 38 4.69 5.48 5.68
N ALA A 39 4.15 6.55 6.25
CA ALA A 39 2.79 6.63 6.76
C ALA A 39 2.01 7.75 6.07
N PRO A 40 0.67 7.64 6.03
CA PRO A 40 -0.20 8.67 5.47
C PRO A 40 -0.13 9.93 6.35
N VAL A 41 -0.09 11.09 5.68
CA VAL A 41 -0.15 12.42 6.30
C VAL A 41 -1.58 12.95 6.25
N CYS A 42 -2.31 12.64 5.18
CA CYS A 42 -3.67 13.08 4.90
C CYS A 42 -4.63 11.90 4.74
N GLY A 43 -5.94 12.18 4.82
CA GLY A 43 -7.02 11.22 4.65
C GLY A 43 -7.31 10.84 3.19
N SER A 44 -6.47 11.19 2.23
CA SER A 44 -6.76 10.87 0.82
C SER A 44 -6.64 9.36 0.53
N PRO A 45 -7.49 8.79 -0.35
CA PRO A 45 -7.41 7.39 -0.75
C PRO A 45 -6.01 6.95 -1.24
N TRP A 46 -5.29 7.83 -1.94
CA TRP A 46 -3.92 7.61 -2.37
C TRP A 46 -2.95 7.53 -1.19
N GLU A 47 -2.98 8.50 -0.28
CA GLU A 47 -2.07 8.54 0.87
C GLU A 47 -2.28 7.32 1.77
N GLN A 48 -3.53 6.94 2.04
CA GLN A 48 -3.87 5.78 2.85
C GLN A 48 -3.34 4.46 2.24
N SER A 49 -3.21 4.38 0.93
CA SER A 49 -2.68 3.19 0.25
C SER A 49 -1.17 2.97 0.45
N LYS A 50 -0.42 3.97 0.95
CA LYS A 50 0.98 3.80 1.41
C LYS A 50 1.11 2.72 2.49
N LEU A 51 0.10 2.61 3.37
CA LEU A 51 0.05 1.57 4.40
C LEU A 51 -0.11 0.18 3.82
N ALA A 52 -0.50 0.01 2.55
CA ALA A 52 -0.42 -1.29 1.89
C ALA A 52 0.96 -1.49 1.25
N PHE A 53 1.47 -0.50 0.51
CA PHE A 53 2.72 -0.64 -0.25
C PHE A 53 3.95 -0.95 0.62
N TRP A 54 4.27 -0.10 1.60
CA TRP A 54 5.49 -0.25 2.41
C TRP A 54 5.51 -1.53 3.23
N PRO A 55 4.40 -1.92 3.89
CA PRO A 55 4.39 -3.13 4.68
C PRO A 55 4.40 -4.41 3.85
N ILE A 56 3.82 -4.42 2.64
CA ILE A 56 3.99 -5.53 1.70
C ILE A 56 5.46 -5.67 1.30
N LEU A 57 6.13 -4.56 1.00
CA LEU A 57 7.55 -4.56 0.64
C LEU A 57 8.42 -5.15 1.76
N GLY A 58 8.20 -4.71 3.00
CA GLY A 58 8.90 -5.24 4.17
C GLY A 58 8.52 -6.70 4.46
N GLY A 59 7.26 -7.08 4.30
CA GLY A 59 6.79 -8.46 4.45
C GLY A 59 7.43 -9.41 3.43
N ILE A 60 7.59 -8.99 2.18
CA ILE A 60 8.33 -9.73 1.15
C ILE A 60 9.81 -9.89 1.54
N ALA A 61 10.45 -8.82 2.02
CA ALA A 61 11.84 -8.87 2.45
C ALA A 61 12.04 -9.86 3.62
N ILE A 62 11.19 -9.79 4.64
CA ILE A 62 11.22 -10.67 5.81
C ILE A 62 10.93 -12.12 5.40
N ALA A 63 9.88 -12.36 4.61
CA ALA A 63 9.53 -13.70 4.15
C ALA A 63 10.67 -14.36 3.35
N LYS A 64 11.40 -13.59 2.52
CA LYS A 64 12.57 -14.08 1.78
C LYS A 64 13.75 -14.44 2.69
N VAL A 65 14.03 -13.61 3.69
CA VAL A 65 15.08 -13.88 4.68
C VAL A 65 14.75 -15.13 5.49
N SER A 66 13.51 -15.28 5.96
CA SER A 66 13.09 -16.41 6.78
C SER A 66 12.99 -17.74 6.04
N THR A 67 12.58 -17.73 4.77
CA THR A 67 12.32 -18.98 4.02
C THR A 67 13.46 -19.41 3.11
N LYS A 68 14.47 -18.55 2.87
CA LYS A 68 15.54 -18.73 1.87
C LYS A 68 15.03 -19.04 0.44
N GLU A 69 13.73 -18.87 0.18
CA GLU A 69 13.14 -19.13 -1.13
C GLU A 69 13.28 -17.92 -2.07
N GLN A 70 13.85 -18.16 -3.25
CA GLN A 70 13.93 -17.15 -4.31
C GLN A 70 12.64 -17.12 -5.15
N GLY A 71 11.52 -16.75 -4.54
CA GLY A 71 10.25 -16.54 -5.26
C GLY A 71 10.13 -15.10 -5.76
N GLY A 72 9.96 -14.90 -7.07
CA GLY A 72 9.83 -13.57 -7.72
C GLY A 72 8.42 -13.15 -8.11
N GLY A 73 7.40 -13.95 -7.81
CA GLY A 73 6.00 -13.72 -8.18
C GLY A 73 5.22 -12.76 -7.27
N GLU A 74 5.89 -12.08 -6.33
CA GLU A 74 5.28 -11.18 -5.35
C GLU A 74 5.28 -9.71 -5.81
N LEU A 75 6.03 -9.40 -6.88
CA LEU A 75 6.13 -8.04 -7.42
C LEU A 75 4.83 -7.47 -8.00
N PRO A 76 3.98 -8.25 -8.68
CA PRO A 76 2.69 -7.74 -9.15
C PRO A 76 1.78 -7.29 -8.01
N MET A 77 1.77 -8.05 -6.91
CA MET A 77 1.03 -7.70 -5.70
C MET A 77 1.47 -6.35 -5.14
N LEU A 78 2.78 -6.09 -5.11
CA LEU A 78 3.34 -4.84 -4.57
C LEU A 78 2.78 -3.59 -5.28
N VAL A 79 2.43 -3.70 -6.56
CA VAL A 79 1.86 -2.59 -7.36
C VAL A 79 0.33 -2.64 -7.36
N LEU A 80 -0.27 -3.81 -7.55
CA LEU A 80 -1.72 -3.96 -7.71
C LEU A 80 -2.48 -3.74 -6.41
N THR A 81 -1.96 -4.22 -5.28
CA THR A 81 -2.64 -4.10 -3.98
C THR A 81 -2.85 -2.65 -3.55
N PRO A 82 -1.83 -1.75 -3.57
CA PRO A 82 -2.08 -0.36 -3.24
C PRO A 82 -3.06 0.31 -4.20
N ILE A 83 -2.96 0.06 -5.52
CA ILE A 83 -3.90 0.62 -6.51
C ILE A 83 -5.33 0.18 -6.22
N ALA A 84 -5.53 -1.12 -5.97
CA ALA A 84 -6.84 -1.67 -5.65
C ALA A 84 -7.39 -1.05 -4.37
N LEU A 85 -6.54 -0.84 -3.36
CA LEU A 85 -6.93 -0.18 -2.12
C LEU A 85 -7.28 1.30 -2.36
N SER A 86 -6.47 2.07 -3.09
CA SER A 86 -6.78 3.48 -3.40
C SER A 86 -8.11 3.60 -4.14
N LEU A 87 -8.35 2.72 -5.14
CA LEU A 87 -9.61 2.69 -5.88
C LEU A 87 -10.79 2.29 -5.00
N ALA A 88 -10.64 1.28 -4.15
CA ALA A 88 -11.70 0.85 -3.24
C ALA A 88 -12.07 1.97 -2.25
N LEU A 89 -11.07 2.66 -1.69
CA LEU A 89 -11.27 3.79 -0.78
C LEU A 89 -11.93 4.98 -1.50
N TRP A 90 -11.55 5.25 -2.74
CA TRP A 90 -12.13 6.31 -3.55
C TRP A 90 -13.60 6.02 -3.93
N MET A 91 -13.89 4.79 -4.40
CA MET A 91 -15.24 4.38 -4.79
C MET A 91 -16.21 4.34 -3.61
N THR A 92 -15.72 3.95 -2.43
CA THR A 92 -16.54 3.89 -1.22
C THR A 92 -16.71 5.26 -0.56
N GLN A 93 -15.99 6.30 -1.02
CA GLN A 93 -15.90 7.63 -0.39
C GLN A 93 -15.76 7.48 1.14
N SER A 94 -15.02 6.46 1.55
CA SER A 94 -15.16 5.87 2.88
C SER A 94 -14.71 6.87 3.94
N ARG A 95 -15.68 7.43 4.66
CA ARG A 95 -15.49 8.17 5.91
C ARG A 95 -14.95 7.25 7.00
N GLY A 96 -13.65 6.91 6.96
CA GLY A 96 -12.86 6.26 8.03
C GLY A 96 -13.25 4.84 8.48
N ASN A 97 -14.54 4.49 8.54
CA ASN A 97 -15.05 3.31 9.26
C ASN A 97 -14.71 1.97 8.60
N TYR A 98 -14.52 1.94 7.28
CA TYR A 98 -14.21 0.71 6.54
C TYR A 98 -12.73 0.57 6.20
N PHE A 99 -11.90 1.56 6.56
CA PHE A 99 -10.49 1.59 6.16
C PHE A 99 -9.74 0.35 6.65
N LEU A 100 -9.82 0.00 7.92
CA LEU A 100 -9.12 -1.15 8.49
C LEU A 100 -9.53 -2.46 7.80
N LEU A 101 -10.82 -2.62 7.51
CA LEU A 101 -11.34 -3.81 6.87
C LEU A 101 -10.86 -3.90 5.41
N LEU A 102 -10.94 -2.81 4.66
CA LEU A 102 -10.44 -2.72 3.28
C LEU A 102 -8.92 -2.93 3.23
N TRP A 103 -8.19 -2.38 4.20
CA TRP A 103 -6.74 -2.51 4.29
C TRP A 103 -6.31 -3.96 4.55
N VAL A 104 -6.89 -4.62 5.56
CA VAL A 104 -6.61 -6.04 5.85
C VAL A 104 -7.03 -6.92 4.68
N ALA A 105 -8.20 -6.67 4.08
CA ALA A 105 -8.68 -7.42 2.93
C ALA A 105 -7.75 -7.26 1.72
N ALA A 106 -7.26 -6.04 1.45
CA ALA A 106 -6.32 -5.77 0.37
C ALA A 106 -4.98 -6.49 0.60
N LEU A 107 -4.44 -6.46 1.83
CA LEU A 107 -3.23 -7.19 2.19
C LEU A 107 -3.40 -8.71 2.00
N ALA A 108 -4.51 -9.26 2.50
CA ALA A 108 -4.81 -10.68 2.38
C ALA A 108 -4.98 -11.11 0.93
N ALA A 109 -5.74 -10.35 0.14
CA ALA A 109 -5.94 -10.58 -1.29
C ALA A 109 -4.63 -10.48 -2.06
N GLY A 110 -3.79 -9.49 -1.75
CA GLY A 110 -2.46 -9.36 -2.32
C GLY A 110 -1.62 -10.61 -2.11
N TRP A 111 -1.52 -11.05 -0.85
CA TRP A 111 -0.68 -12.19 -0.48
C TRP A 111 -1.25 -13.51 -1.02
N ALA A 112 -2.57 -13.64 -1.11
CA ALA A 112 -3.22 -14.82 -1.69
C ALA A 112 -2.99 -14.92 -3.22
N LEU A 113 -2.83 -13.78 -3.90
CA LEU A 113 -2.51 -13.72 -5.33
C LEU A 113 -1.00 -13.84 -5.60
N SER A 114 -0.17 -13.68 -4.56
CA SER A 114 1.28 -13.82 -4.64
C SER A 114 1.67 -15.26 -4.97
N GLY A 115 2.46 -15.46 -6.03
CA GLY A 115 2.88 -16.79 -6.48
C GLY A 115 2.25 -17.28 -7.78
N ARG A 116 1.31 -16.53 -8.36
CA ARG A 116 0.99 -16.70 -9.78
C ARG A 116 2.18 -16.14 -10.58
N GLY A 117 2.98 -17.03 -11.18
CA GLY A 117 4.17 -16.64 -11.93
C GLY A 117 3.84 -15.68 -13.07
N CYS A 118 4.14 -14.40 -12.90
CA CYS A 118 4.00 -13.40 -13.96
C CYS A 118 5.30 -13.30 -14.77
N LYS A 119 5.18 -13.49 -16.09
CA LYS A 119 6.24 -13.09 -17.03
C LYS A 119 6.43 -11.57 -16.94
N GLY A 120 7.67 -11.09 -17.06
CA GLY A 120 7.97 -9.65 -17.01
C GLY A 120 8.37 -9.11 -15.63
N ARG A 121 9.21 -9.84 -14.89
CA ARG A 121 9.77 -9.40 -13.60
C ARG A 121 10.33 -7.97 -13.62
N HIS A 122 11.05 -7.61 -14.69
CA HIS A 122 11.63 -6.27 -14.84
C HIS A 122 10.56 -5.17 -14.98
N VAL A 123 9.46 -5.44 -15.68
CA VAL A 123 8.35 -4.49 -15.83
C VAL A 123 7.71 -4.22 -14.47
N TRP A 124 7.45 -5.27 -13.68
CA TRP A 124 6.90 -5.12 -12.34
C TRP A 124 7.87 -4.45 -11.36
N LEU A 125 9.17 -4.67 -11.49
CA LEU A 125 10.17 -3.92 -10.72
C LEU A 125 10.17 -2.44 -11.09
N LEU A 126 10.16 -2.10 -12.38
CA LEU A 126 10.07 -0.72 -12.84
C LEU A 126 8.80 -0.05 -12.34
N LEU A 127 7.65 -0.74 -12.41
CA LEU A 127 6.39 -0.25 -11.86
C LEU A 127 6.45 -0.05 -10.34
N ALA A 128 7.06 -0.98 -9.60
CA ALA A 128 7.21 -0.83 -8.15
C ALA A 128 8.12 0.35 -7.77
N VAL A 129 9.22 0.55 -8.51
CA VAL A 129 10.12 1.69 -8.33
C VAL A 129 9.42 2.99 -8.70
N ALA A 130 8.71 3.02 -9.84
CA ALA A 130 7.92 4.16 -10.25
C ALA A 130 6.82 4.49 -9.22
N MET A 131 6.19 3.47 -8.64
CA MET A 131 5.19 3.62 -7.59
C MET A 131 5.81 4.21 -6.31
N ALA A 132 6.96 3.70 -5.86
CA ALA A 132 7.68 4.26 -4.73
C ALA A 132 8.06 5.73 -4.98
N ALA A 133 8.58 6.04 -6.17
CA ALA A 133 8.91 7.40 -6.56
C ALA A 133 7.67 8.31 -6.59
N ALA A 134 6.54 7.82 -7.10
CA ALA A 134 5.27 8.53 -7.11
C ALA A 134 4.77 8.79 -5.68
N TYR A 135 4.91 7.82 -4.75
CA TYR A 135 4.59 8.06 -3.35
C TYR A 135 5.46 9.15 -2.76
N VAL A 136 6.78 9.15 -2.98
CA VAL A 136 7.67 10.22 -2.50
C VAL A 136 7.24 11.57 -3.10
N LEU A 137 7.11 11.65 -4.42
CA LEU A 137 6.81 12.88 -5.13
C LEU A 137 5.46 13.47 -4.73
N PHE A 138 4.40 12.66 -4.72
CA PHE A 138 3.05 13.12 -4.41
C PHE A 138 2.80 13.32 -2.91
N THR A 139 3.69 12.84 -2.03
CA THR A 139 3.67 13.26 -0.61
C THR A 139 4.03 14.73 -0.48
N PHE A 140 4.97 15.23 -1.29
CA PHE A 140 5.39 16.63 -1.24
C PHE A 140 4.61 17.54 -2.19
N LEU A 141 4.11 16.98 -3.30
CA LEU A 141 3.38 17.73 -4.32
C LEU A 141 2.08 16.99 -4.71
N PRO A 142 1.08 16.95 -3.81
CA PRO A 142 -0.15 16.23 -4.08
C PRO A 142 -0.93 16.91 -5.22
N PRO A 143 -1.28 16.17 -6.29
CA PRO A 143 -2.13 16.72 -7.33
C PRO A 143 -3.54 16.95 -6.79
N MET A 144 -4.13 18.11 -7.07
CA MET A 144 -5.47 18.49 -6.58
C MET A 144 -6.60 17.84 -7.42
N MET A 145 -6.60 16.52 -7.57
CA MET A 145 -7.62 15.82 -8.35
C MET A 145 -7.82 14.37 -7.90
N GLY A 146 -9.07 13.89 -7.97
CA GLY A 146 -9.41 12.46 -7.82
C GLY A 146 -8.98 11.84 -6.48
N PRO A 147 -8.30 10.67 -6.48
CA PRO A 147 -7.98 9.90 -5.26
C PRO A 147 -6.93 10.56 -4.36
N PHE A 148 -6.38 11.71 -4.77
CA PHE A 148 -5.43 12.50 -4.00
C PHE A 148 -6.11 13.56 -3.12
N LEU A 149 -7.39 13.84 -3.38
CA LEU A 149 -8.18 14.76 -2.58
C LEU A 149 -8.55 14.11 -1.25
N ASP A 150 -8.43 14.89 -0.18
CA ASP A 150 -8.91 14.48 1.13
C ASP A 150 -10.44 14.67 1.17
N PRO A 151 -11.25 13.61 1.37
CA PRO A 151 -12.70 13.73 1.46
C PRO A 151 -13.17 14.54 2.69
N SER A 152 -12.28 14.81 3.64
CA SER A 152 -12.55 15.70 4.77
C SER A 152 -12.26 17.18 4.48
N ASP A 153 -11.55 17.48 3.39
CA ASP A 153 -11.25 18.86 2.97
C ASP A 153 -12.34 19.41 2.05
N VAL A 154 -13.29 20.12 2.67
CA VAL A 154 -14.48 20.71 2.02
C VAL A 154 -14.12 21.77 0.98
N ALA A 155 -12.98 22.45 1.13
CA ALA A 155 -12.52 23.46 0.19
C ALA A 155 -12.04 22.84 -1.13
N ALA A 156 -11.52 21.61 -1.09
CA ALA A 156 -11.05 20.89 -2.27
C ALA A 156 -12.20 20.18 -3.03
N MET A 157 -13.37 20.02 -2.40
CA MET A 157 -14.58 19.43 -3.00
C MET A 157 -15.59 20.46 -3.51
N ALA A 158 -15.41 21.75 -3.18
CA ALA A 158 -16.30 22.81 -3.63
C ALA A 158 -15.89 23.30 -5.03
N THR A 159 -16.63 22.87 -6.06
CA THR A 159 -16.70 23.66 -7.30
C THR A 159 -17.37 25.00 -6.95
N ILE A 160 -16.60 26.09 -7.02
CA ILE A 160 -17.13 27.44 -6.88
C ILE A 160 -18.23 27.62 -7.93
N PRO A 161 -19.50 27.83 -7.56
CA PRO A 161 -20.53 28.15 -8.53
C PRO A 161 -20.19 29.52 -9.13
N CYS A 162 -20.01 29.55 -10.45
CA CYS A 162 -20.00 30.77 -11.26
C CYS A 162 -21.43 31.25 -11.53
#